data_AF-A0A7C1AZG3-F1
#
_entry.id   AF-A0A7C1AZG3-F1
#
_cell.length_a   1.000
_cell.length_b   1.000
_cell.length_c   1.000
_cell.angle_alpha   90.00
_cell.angle_beta   90.00
_cell.angle_gamma   90.00
#
_symmetry.space_group_name_H-M   'P 1'
#
loop_
_entity.id
_entity.type
_entity.pdbx_description
1 polymer ?
#
loop_
_entity_poly.entity_id
_entity_poly.type
_entity_poly.pdbx_seq_one_letter_code
_entity_poly.pdbx_strand_id
1 'polypeptide(L)'
;MNATWSEDWRRELRNRLKTVEALSRILELTPEELLALRQGTPVPVAITPYYASLIRSSAPDYPLRRAVVPHCRELESSPEEVSDPLGEQQHAPLPDVIHTYSDRLLLLVTDRCAVYCRFCTRRRLFTRKRPRGIDWWPRVLAYLRDHREIREVILSGGDPLMLDDSVLRRLLRDLRSVPHVEILRLHTRIPAVLPSRVTPALAELLREYQPLWLIHHTVH
;
A
#
# COMPACT_ATOMS: atom_id res chain seq x y z
N MET A 1 -24.28 11.96 17.09
CA MET A 1 -24.71 11.04 16.01
C MET A 1 -23.57 10.09 15.73
N ASN A 2 -23.72 8.82 16.11
CA ASN A 2 -22.67 7.80 15.98
C ASN A 2 -22.35 7.58 14.51
N ALA A 3 -21.11 7.86 14.11
CA ALA A 3 -20.62 7.48 12.78
C ALA A 3 -20.72 5.95 12.68
N THR A 4 -21.65 5.48 11.84
CA THR A 4 -21.82 4.05 11.56
C THR A 4 -20.64 3.59 10.72
N TRP A 5 -19.56 3.21 11.39
CA TRP A 5 -18.47 2.47 10.79
C TRP A 5 -19.02 1.20 10.16
N SER A 6 -18.56 0.92 8.95
CA SER A 6 -18.96 -0.26 8.23
C SER A 6 -18.08 -1.43 8.62
N GLU A 7 -18.65 -2.50 9.17
CA GLU A 7 -17.92 -3.76 9.32
C GLU A 7 -17.48 -4.35 7.95
N ASP A 8 -18.14 -3.96 6.86
CA ASP A 8 -17.69 -4.27 5.50
C ASP A 8 -16.61 -3.29 5.03
N TRP A 9 -15.36 -3.74 5.05
CA TRP A 9 -14.20 -3.00 4.53
C TRP A 9 -14.31 -2.67 3.05
N ARG A 10 -15.03 -3.46 2.24
CA ARG A 10 -15.22 -3.17 0.82
C ARG A 10 -16.12 -1.95 0.64
N ARG A 11 -17.12 -1.77 1.50
CA ARG A 11 -17.96 -0.56 1.53
C ARG A 11 -17.14 0.68 1.89
N GLU A 12 -16.26 0.58 2.88
CA GLU A 12 -15.32 1.68 3.20
C GLU A 12 -14.42 2.04 2.02
N LEU A 13 -13.90 1.04 1.30
CA LEU A 13 -13.07 1.27 0.11
C LEU A 13 -13.82 1.93 -1.05
N ARG A 14 -15.10 1.61 -1.23
CA ARG A 14 -15.98 2.26 -2.22
C ARG A 14 -16.24 3.72 -1.84
N ASN A 15 -16.40 4.00 -0.55
CA ASN A 15 -16.74 5.32 -0.01
C ASN A 15 -15.52 6.19 0.32
N ARG A 16 -14.35 5.90 -0.25
CA ARG A 16 -13.16 6.72 -0.03
C ARG A 16 -13.37 8.14 -0.56
N LEU A 17 -12.88 9.10 0.21
CA LEU A 17 -12.86 10.51 -0.16
C LEU A 17 -11.74 10.74 -1.15
N LYS A 18 -12.08 11.24 -2.34
CA LYS A 18 -11.16 11.41 -3.48
C LYS A 18 -11.28 12.76 -4.18
N THR A 19 -12.18 13.63 -3.74
CA THR A 19 -12.46 14.90 -4.41
C THR A 19 -12.44 16.05 -3.41
N VAL A 20 -12.23 17.27 -3.92
CA VAL A 20 -12.29 18.50 -3.12
C VAL A 20 -13.61 18.55 -2.34
N GLU A 21 -14.73 18.30 -3.00
CA GLU A 21 -16.07 18.39 -2.39
C GLU A 21 -16.25 17.38 -1.26
N ALA A 22 -15.70 16.17 -1.41
CA ALA A 22 -15.76 15.15 -0.38
C ALA A 22 -14.91 15.54 0.85
N LEU A 23 -13.70 16.07 0.63
CA LEU A 23 -12.83 16.51 1.72
C LEU A 23 -13.33 17.79 2.42
N SER A 24 -13.84 18.78 1.67
CA SER A 24 -14.39 20.02 2.23
C SER A 24 -15.59 19.82 3.15
N ARG A 25 -16.27 18.66 3.08
CA ARG A 25 -17.38 18.32 3.99
C ARG A 25 -16.91 17.91 5.39
N ILE A 26 -15.64 17.54 5.54
CA ILE A 26 -15.08 17.02 6.80
C ILE A 26 -13.93 17.84 7.35
N LEU A 27 -13.33 18.70 6.51
CA LEU A 27 -12.17 19.53 6.80
C LEU A 27 -12.41 20.94 6.29
N GLU A 28 -11.97 21.92 7.07
CA GLU A 28 -11.71 23.27 6.56
C GLU A 28 -10.37 23.23 5.80
N LEU A 29 -10.45 23.17 4.47
CA LEU A 29 -9.27 23.07 3.61
C LEU A 29 -8.57 24.41 3.47
N THR A 30 -7.24 24.41 3.56
CA THR A 30 -6.44 25.62 3.34
C THR A 30 -6.36 25.96 1.85
N PRO A 31 -6.00 27.21 1.49
CA PRO A 31 -5.74 27.56 0.09
C PRO A 31 -4.73 26.63 -0.60
N GLU A 32 -3.69 26.21 0.10
CA GLU A 32 -2.63 25.33 -0.38
C GLU A 32 -3.13 23.90 -0.66
N GLU A 33 -3.95 23.35 0.23
CA GLU A 33 -4.57 22.03 0.03
C GLU A 33 -5.60 22.06 -1.10
N LEU A 34 -6.41 23.12 -1.17
CA LEU A 34 -7.37 23.33 -2.27
C LEU A 34 -6.65 23.41 -3.62
N LEU A 35 -5.53 24.13 -3.68
CA LEU A 35 -4.72 24.24 -4.88
C LEU A 35 -4.21 22.86 -5.32
N ALA A 36 -3.63 22.10 -4.40
CA ALA A 36 -3.10 20.76 -4.67
C ALA A 36 -4.18 19.78 -5.12
N LEU A 37 -5.35 19.79 -4.47
CA LEU A 37 -6.47 18.92 -4.83
C LEU A 37 -7.07 19.26 -6.20
N ARG A 38 -7.10 20.55 -6.57
CA ARG A 38 -7.63 21.01 -7.87
C ARG A 38 -6.67 20.75 -9.02
N GLN A 39 -5.38 21.03 -8.84
CA GLN A 39 -4.37 20.79 -9.87
C GLN A 39 -4.04 19.30 -10.00
N GLY A 40 -4.19 18.54 -8.91
CA GLY A 40 -3.79 17.14 -8.81
C GLY A 40 -2.29 17.00 -8.50
N THR A 41 -1.95 16.04 -7.63
CA THR A 41 -0.55 15.74 -7.29
C THR A 41 -0.11 14.40 -7.90
N PRO A 42 1.21 14.10 -7.97
CA PRO A 42 1.72 12.83 -8.50
C PRO A 42 1.19 11.59 -7.77
N VAL A 43 0.71 11.74 -6.53
CA VAL A 43 0.11 10.68 -5.74
C VAL A 43 -1.40 10.90 -5.70
N PRO A 44 -2.24 9.96 -6.16
CA PRO A 44 -3.69 10.13 -6.15
C PRO A 44 -4.21 10.32 -4.73
N VAL A 45 -5.29 11.07 -4.56
CA VAL A 45 -5.96 11.22 -3.26
C VAL A 45 -7.01 10.11 -3.07
N ALA A 46 -6.92 9.40 -1.95
CA ALA A 46 -7.97 8.50 -1.47
C ALA A 46 -7.81 8.33 0.03
N ILE A 47 -8.85 8.68 0.79
CA ILE A 47 -8.87 8.58 2.26
C ILE A 47 -10.09 7.72 2.64
N THR A 48 -9.90 6.71 3.48
CA THR A 48 -11.02 5.88 3.97
C THR A 48 -11.92 6.69 4.88
N PRO A 49 -13.23 6.39 4.95
CA PRO A 49 -14.09 6.97 5.96
C PRO A 49 -13.48 6.83 7.36
N TYR A 50 -12.92 5.65 7.71
CA TYR A 50 -12.24 5.43 8.99
C TYR A 50 -11.19 6.51 9.26
N TYR A 51 -10.20 6.63 8.37
CA TYR A 51 -9.11 7.57 8.55
C TYR A 51 -9.60 9.03 8.53
N ALA A 52 -10.62 9.33 7.73
CA ALA A 52 -11.26 10.64 7.69
C ALA A 52 -11.85 11.06 9.05
N SER A 53 -12.35 10.13 9.88
CA SER A 53 -12.80 10.52 11.23
C SER A 53 -11.69 10.90 12.17
N LEU A 54 -10.51 10.29 12.02
CA LEU A 54 -9.34 10.58 12.85
C LEU A 54 -8.84 12.00 12.63
N ILE A 55 -9.04 12.53 11.42
CA ILE A 55 -8.58 13.87 11.03
C ILE A 55 -9.73 14.90 10.97
N ARG A 56 -10.97 14.49 11.25
CA ARG A 56 -12.13 15.39 11.14
C ARG A 56 -11.93 16.62 12.01
N SER A 57 -12.11 17.81 11.42
CA SER A 57 -11.94 19.09 12.11
C SER A 57 -10.54 19.29 12.73
N SER A 58 -9.53 18.54 12.28
CA SER A 58 -8.15 18.73 12.72
C SER A 58 -7.52 19.97 12.11
N ALA A 59 -6.57 20.58 12.81
CA ALA A 59 -5.78 21.69 12.29
C ALA A 59 -4.93 21.25 11.06
N PRO A 60 -4.56 22.16 10.14
CA PRO A 60 -3.76 21.82 8.95
C PRO A 60 -2.42 21.14 9.25
N ASP A 61 -1.81 21.45 10.40
CA ASP A 61 -0.54 20.89 10.86
C ASP A 61 -0.70 19.55 11.59
N TYR A 62 -1.93 19.08 11.82
CA TYR A 62 -2.19 17.81 12.49
C TYR A 62 -1.49 16.64 11.76
N PRO A 63 -0.66 15.83 12.46
CA PRO A 63 0.21 14.85 11.82
C PRO A 63 -0.52 13.85 10.91
N LEU A 64 -1.67 13.35 11.33
CA LEU A 64 -2.46 12.39 10.54
C LEU A 64 -3.07 13.04 9.29
N ARG A 65 -3.44 14.34 9.35
CA ARG A 65 -3.95 15.10 8.19
C ARG A 65 -2.83 15.29 7.17
N ARG A 66 -1.66 15.77 7.60
CA ARG A 66 -0.47 15.94 6.75
C ARG A 66 -0.03 14.64 6.06
N ALA A 67 -0.28 13.50 6.69
CA ALA A 67 0.03 12.20 6.11
C ALA A 67 -0.79 11.84 4.86
N VAL A 68 -1.97 12.44 4.66
CA VAL A 68 -2.96 11.97 3.65
C VAL A 68 -3.62 13.06 2.81
N VAL A 69 -3.71 14.30 3.30
CA VAL A 69 -4.28 15.43 2.55
C VAL A 69 -3.20 16.08 1.70
N PRO A 70 -3.41 16.24 0.38
CA PRO A 70 -2.41 16.83 -0.50
C PRO A 70 -2.09 18.30 -0.16
N HIS A 71 -0.84 18.70 -0.38
CA HIS A 71 -0.38 20.08 -0.20
C HIS A 71 0.31 20.61 -1.46
N CYS A 72 0.25 21.92 -1.75
CA CYS A 72 0.76 22.49 -3.00
C CYS A 72 2.27 22.26 -3.20
N ARG A 73 3.02 22.12 -2.11
CA ARG A 73 4.45 21.75 -2.12
C ARG A 73 4.73 20.40 -2.81
N GLU A 74 3.74 19.50 -2.93
CA GLU A 74 3.90 18.26 -3.73
C GLU A 74 4.00 18.51 -5.24
N LEU A 75 3.69 19.72 -5.70
CA LEU A 75 3.78 20.16 -7.10
C LEU A 75 5.15 20.74 -7.42
N GLU A 76 5.91 21.09 -6.39
CA GLU A 76 7.30 21.52 -6.52
C GLU A 76 8.18 20.29 -6.69
N SER A 77 9.25 20.42 -7.48
CA SER A 77 10.26 19.37 -7.63
C SER A 77 11.63 19.98 -7.39
N SER A 78 12.42 19.38 -6.50
CA SER A 78 13.82 19.79 -6.32
C SER A 78 14.76 19.05 -7.29
N PRO A 79 15.94 19.63 -7.62
CA PRO A 79 16.94 18.97 -8.46
C PRO A 79 17.44 17.62 -7.91
N GLU A 80 17.37 17.43 -6.60
CA GLU A 80 17.78 16.21 -5.90
C GLU A 80 16.70 15.11 -5.94
N GLU A 81 15.47 15.44 -6.37
CA GLU A 81 14.40 14.46 -6.47
C GLU A 81 14.64 13.48 -7.61
N VAL A 82 14.57 12.19 -7.26
CA VAL A 82 14.62 11.09 -8.23
C VAL A 82 13.31 10.29 -8.20
N SER A 83 12.98 9.68 -9.34
CA SER A 83 11.73 8.89 -9.47
C SER A 83 11.77 7.60 -8.65
N ASP A 84 12.96 7.02 -8.46
CA ASP A 84 13.20 5.79 -7.70
C ASP A 84 14.28 6.00 -6.63
N PRO A 85 13.95 6.67 -5.52
CA PRO A 85 14.93 7.03 -4.49
C PRO A 85 15.53 5.83 -3.75
N LEU A 86 14.92 4.65 -3.89
CA LEU A 86 15.38 3.42 -3.28
C LEU A 86 16.18 2.53 -4.25
N GLY A 87 16.38 2.98 -5.50
CA GLY A 87 17.09 2.20 -6.52
C GLY A 87 16.45 0.84 -6.85
N GLU A 88 15.17 0.66 -6.56
CA GLU A 88 14.47 -0.63 -6.65
C GLU A 88 14.51 -1.21 -8.07
N GLN A 89 14.44 -0.37 -9.10
CA GLN A 89 14.47 -0.79 -10.50
C GLN A 89 15.84 -1.35 -10.93
N GLN A 90 16.94 -0.86 -10.34
CA GLN A 90 18.28 -1.38 -10.64
C GLN A 90 18.47 -2.79 -10.08
N HIS A 91 17.71 -3.14 -9.04
CA HIS A 91 17.73 -4.45 -8.40
C HIS A 91 16.51 -5.31 -8.78
N ALA A 92 15.86 -5.01 -9.91
CA ALA A 92 14.66 -5.72 -10.34
C ALA A 92 14.95 -6.77 -11.42
N PRO A 93 15.21 -8.05 -11.07
CA PRO A 93 15.43 -9.11 -12.06
C PRO A 93 14.19 -9.37 -12.94
N LEU A 94 13.01 -9.05 -12.42
CA LEU A 94 11.74 -9.11 -13.12
C LEU A 94 10.92 -7.87 -12.76
N PRO A 95 9.95 -7.43 -13.59
CA PRO A 95 9.02 -6.37 -13.20
C PRO A 95 8.36 -6.71 -11.86
N ASP A 96 8.28 -5.73 -10.94
CA ASP A 96 7.66 -5.88 -9.61
C ASP A 96 8.31 -6.91 -8.67
N VAL A 97 9.51 -7.41 -9.01
CA VAL A 97 10.32 -8.29 -8.17
C VAL A 97 11.64 -7.58 -7.89
N ILE A 98 11.94 -7.30 -6.62
CA ILE A 98 13.14 -6.57 -6.21
C ILE A 98 14.00 -7.51 -5.38
N HIS A 99 15.23 -7.74 -5.83
CA HIS A 99 16.21 -8.62 -5.19
C HIS A 99 17.50 -7.82 -4.88
N THR A 100 17.40 -6.91 -3.89
CA THR A 100 18.54 -6.07 -3.46
C THR A 100 19.50 -6.82 -2.54
N TYR A 101 18.96 -7.68 -1.68
CA TYR A 101 19.71 -8.42 -0.67
C TYR A 101 19.69 -9.91 -1.00
N SER A 102 20.82 -10.59 -0.82
CA SER A 102 21.02 -11.97 -1.28
C SER A 102 20.01 -12.99 -0.74
N ASP A 103 19.45 -12.79 0.45
CA ASP A 103 18.64 -13.81 1.12
C ASP A 103 17.13 -13.51 1.16
N ARG A 104 16.68 -12.44 0.49
CA ARG A 104 15.27 -12.00 0.55
C ARG A 104 14.78 -11.34 -0.73
N LEU A 105 13.53 -11.61 -1.06
CA LEU A 105 12.86 -11.11 -2.26
C LEU A 105 11.68 -10.21 -1.88
N LEU A 106 11.62 -9.00 -2.44
CA LEU A 106 10.48 -8.09 -2.29
C LEU A 106 9.57 -8.17 -3.52
N LEU A 107 8.30 -8.47 -3.32
CA LEU A 107 7.29 -8.62 -4.35
C LEU A 107 6.26 -7.47 -4.27
N LEU A 108 6.16 -6.67 -5.32
CA LEU A 108 5.12 -5.65 -5.44
C LEU A 108 3.84 -6.28 -6.02
N VAL A 109 3.02 -6.87 -5.14
CA VAL A 109 1.87 -7.70 -5.55
C VAL A 109 0.65 -6.88 -6.01
N THR A 110 0.61 -5.60 -5.66
CA THR A 110 -0.46 -4.65 -5.99
C THR A 110 0.08 -3.23 -6.03
N ASP A 111 -0.58 -2.33 -6.72
CA ASP A 111 -0.35 -0.86 -6.69
C ASP A 111 -1.46 -0.12 -5.92
N ARG A 112 -2.44 -0.86 -5.38
CA ARG A 112 -3.57 -0.29 -4.65
C ARG A 112 -3.28 -0.18 -3.16
N CYS A 113 -3.60 0.97 -2.57
CA CYS A 113 -3.63 1.21 -1.13
C CYS A 113 -5.07 1.52 -0.67
N ALA A 114 -5.38 1.30 0.61
CA ALA A 114 -6.61 1.81 1.21
C ALA A 114 -6.58 3.34 1.31
N VAL A 115 -5.46 3.89 1.77
CA VAL A 115 -5.16 5.31 1.84
C VAL A 115 -3.83 5.59 1.16
N TYR A 116 -3.76 6.66 0.37
CA TYR A 116 -2.52 7.05 -0.30
C TYR A 116 -1.74 8.07 0.53
N CYS A 117 -0.58 7.66 1.03
CA CYS A 117 0.27 8.49 1.89
C CYS A 117 0.98 9.56 1.07
N ARG A 118 1.00 10.81 1.56
CA ARG A 118 1.69 11.94 0.89
C ARG A 118 3.21 11.78 0.85
N PHE A 119 3.75 10.92 1.71
CA PHE A 119 5.17 10.60 1.82
C PHE A 119 5.53 9.23 1.22
N CYS A 120 4.73 8.73 0.27
CA CYS A 120 4.98 7.42 -0.34
C CYS A 120 6.28 7.41 -1.16
N THR A 121 7.29 6.66 -0.70
CA THR A 121 8.57 6.45 -1.41
C THR A 121 8.39 5.76 -2.78
N ARG A 122 7.23 5.16 -3.00
CA ARG A 122 6.86 4.47 -4.24
C ARG A 122 5.83 5.25 -5.07
N ARG A 123 5.83 6.59 -5.01
CA ARG A 123 4.93 7.44 -5.82
C ARG A 123 4.95 7.10 -7.32
N ARG A 124 6.09 6.64 -7.84
CA ARG A 124 6.26 6.17 -9.22
C ARG A 124 5.33 5.03 -9.64
N LEU A 125 4.81 4.26 -8.68
CA LEU A 125 3.88 3.17 -8.99
C LEU A 125 2.54 3.69 -9.52
N PHE A 126 2.16 4.93 -9.18
CA PHE A 126 0.89 5.53 -9.58
C PHE A 126 0.97 6.22 -10.95
N THR A 127 2.16 6.60 -11.38
CA THR A 127 2.39 7.28 -12.66
C THR A 127 2.78 6.32 -13.78
N ARG A 128 3.25 5.11 -13.45
CA ARG A 128 3.58 4.08 -14.46
C ARG A 128 2.35 3.29 -14.92
N LYS A 129 2.35 2.86 -16.18
CA LYS A 129 1.44 1.82 -16.66
C LYS A 129 1.98 0.46 -16.23
N ARG A 130 1.32 -0.23 -15.29
CA ARG A 130 1.73 -1.58 -14.88
C ARG A 130 1.61 -2.53 -16.09
N PRO A 131 2.66 -3.26 -16.48
CA PRO A 131 2.55 -4.29 -17.49
C PRO A 131 1.53 -5.33 -17.01
N ARG A 132 0.38 -5.41 -17.69
CA ARG A 132 -0.64 -6.43 -17.41
C ARG A 132 -0.20 -7.72 -18.12
N GLY A 133 0.35 -8.66 -17.37
CA GLY A 133 0.82 -9.94 -17.89
C GLY A 133 0.15 -11.11 -17.20
N ILE A 134 -0.39 -12.05 -17.99
CA ILE A 134 -0.89 -13.36 -17.54
C ILE A 134 0.23 -14.23 -16.94
N ASP A 135 1.49 -13.86 -17.17
CA ASP A 135 2.68 -14.69 -16.89
C ASP A 135 3.63 -14.12 -15.81
N TRP A 136 3.19 -13.13 -15.01
CA TRP A 136 4.06 -12.59 -13.95
C TRP A 136 4.35 -13.62 -12.86
N TRP A 137 3.30 -14.23 -12.32
CA TRP A 137 3.41 -15.10 -11.14
C TRP A 137 4.19 -16.39 -11.39
N PRO A 138 3.99 -17.12 -12.50
CA PRO A 138 4.82 -18.28 -12.82
C PRO A 138 6.31 -17.95 -12.90
N ARG A 139 6.67 -16.78 -13.47
CA ARG A 139 8.06 -16.31 -13.55
C ARG A 139 8.65 -16.00 -12.18
N VAL A 140 7.88 -15.43 -11.26
CA VAL A 140 8.31 -15.23 -9.87
C VAL A 140 8.61 -16.56 -9.19
N LEU A 141 7.73 -17.57 -9.35
CA LEU A 141 7.95 -18.89 -8.77
C LEU A 141 9.16 -19.62 -9.40
N ALA A 142 9.37 -19.46 -10.71
CA ALA A 142 10.56 -19.98 -11.38
C ALA A 142 11.83 -19.33 -10.82
N TYR A 143 11.85 -18.00 -10.71
CA TYR A 143 12.95 -17.25 -10.10
C TYR A 143 13.26 -17.75 -8.69
N LEU A 144 12.26 -17.91 -7.83
CA LEU A 144 12.45 -18.45 -6.48
C LEU A 144 13.02 -19.88 -6.52
N ARG A 145 12.58 -20.75 -7.44
CA ARG A 145 13.10 -22.13 -7.51
C ARG A 145 14.56 -22.20 -7.94
N ASP A 146 15.01 -21.25 -8.75
CA ASP A 146 16.38 -21.15 -9.26
C ASP A 146 17.32 -20.48 -8.23
N HIS A 147 16.79 -19.62 -7.36
CA HIS A 147 17.54 -18.84 -6.37
C HIS A 147 17.39 -19.39 -4.94
N ARG A 148 18.12 -20.47 -4.64
CA ARG A 148 18.05 -21.22 -3.37
C ARG A 148 18.52 -20.46 -2.14
N GLU A 149 19.26 -19.38 -2.33
CA GLU A 149 19.71 -18.45 -1.29
C GLU A 149 18.57 -17.64 -0.68
N ILE A 150 17.43 -17.50 -1.36
CA ILE A 150 16.30 -16.67 -0.93
C ILE A 150 15.49 -17.43 0.13
N ARG A 151 15.65 -17.03 1.39
CA ARG A 151 14.93 -17.63 2.53
C ARG A 151 13.71 -16.84 2.95
N GLU A 152 13.64 -15.56 2.59
CA GLU A 152 12.54 -14.68 2.95
C GLU A 152 11.85 -14.04 1.73
N VAL A 153 10.52 -14.06 1.73
CA VAL A 153 9.72 -13.38 0.71
C VAL A 153 8.81 -12.34 1.36
N ILE A 154 8.95 -11.09 0.93
CA ILE A 154 8.23 -9.92 1.42
C ILE A 154 7.17 -9.52 0.39
N LEU A 155 5.89 -9.59 0.75
CA LEU A 155 4.80 -9.06 -0.08
C LEU A 155 4.56 -7.60 0.30
N SER A 156 4.63 -6.72 -0.69
CA SER A 156 4.45 -5.28 -0.58
C SER A 156 3.87 -4.70 -1.88
N GLY A 157 4.24 -3.47 -2.24
CA GLY A 157 3.67 -2.71 -3.35
C GLY A 157 2.93 -1.49 -2.84
N GLY A 158 1.64 -1.40 -3.16
CA GLY A 158 0.70 -0.52 -2.48
C GLY A 158 0.45 -1.02 -1.06
N ASP A 159 -0.47 -1.98 -0.92
CA ASP A 159 -0.66 -2.71 0.33
C ASP A 159 -1.17 -4.15 0.06
N PRO A 160 -0.45 -5.21 0.46
CA PRO A 160 -0.82 -6.60 0.15
C PRO A 160 -2.17 -7.01 0.74
N LEU A 161 -2.61 -6.40 1.84
CA LEU A 161 -3.91 -6.67 2.43
C LEU A 161 -5.07 -6.00 1.66
N MET A 162 -4.79 -5.26 0.59
CA MET A 162 -5.79 -4.83 -0.40
C MET A 162 -6.15 -5.90 -1.42
N LEU A 163 -5.47 -7.05 -1.40
CA LEU A 163 -5.87 -8.21 -2.18
C LEU A 163 -7.07 -8.89 -1.51
N ASP A 164 -7.95 -9.48 -2.34
CA ASP A 164 -8.98 -10.37 -1.85
C ASP A 164 -8.35 -11.62 -1.21
N ASP A 165 -9.02 -12.19 -0.21
CA ASP A 165 -8.52 -13.33 0.55
C ASP A 165 -8.17 -14.52 -0.35
N SER A 166 -8.93 -14.77 -1.42
CA SER A 166 -8.64 -15.84 -2.38
C SER A 166 -7.32 -15.64 -3.14
N VAL A 167 -7.02 -14.39 -3.52
CA VAL A 167 -5.78 -14.04 -4.21
C VAL A 167 -4.61 -14.14 -3.23
N LEU A 168 -4.75 -13.56 -2.02
CA LEU A 168 -3.73 -13.64 -0.99
C LEU A 168 -3.42 -15.10 -0.62
N ARG A 169 -4.45 -15.93 -0.42
CA ARG A 169 -4.30 -17.37 -0.16
C ARG A 169 -3.51 -18.06 -1.26
N ARG A 170 -3.84 -17.82 -2.52
CA ARG A 170 -3.11 -18.40 -3.67
C ARG A 170 -1.63 -18.02 -3.61
N LEU A 171 -1.31 -16.74 -3.41
CA LEU A 171 0.08 -16.29 -3.34
C LEU A 171 0.83 -16.96 -2.20
N LEU A 172 0.27 -16.96 -0.99
CA LEU A 172 0.92 -17.55 0.18
C LEU A 172 1.11 -19.06 0.04
N ARG A 173 0.10 -19.78 -0.47
CA ARG A 173 0.19 -21.21 -0.76
C ARG A 173 1.29 -21.53 -1.77
N ASP A 174 1.31 -20.80 -2.88
CA ASP A 174 2.27 -21.03 -3.94
C ASP A 174 3.70 -20.71 -3.45
N LEU A 175 3.89 -19.66 -2.64
CA LEU A 175 5.18 -19.37 -2.00
C LEU A 175 5.59 -20.45 -1.01
N ARG A 176 4.67 -20.98 -0.19
CA ARG A 176 4.95 -22.10 0.72
C ARG A 176 5.28 -23.41 0.00
N SER A 177 4.93 -23.54 -1.28
CA SER A 177 5.36 -24.70 -2.08
C SER A 177 6.84 -24.69 -2.43
N VAL A 178 7.56 -23.57 -2.19
CA VAL A 178 9.00 -23.44 -2.44
C VAL A 178 9.78 -23.84 -1.17
N PRO A 179 10.49 -24.99 -1.15
CA PRO A 179 10.95 -25.59 0.12
C PRO A 179 11.95 -24.76 0.94
N HIS A 180 12.73 -23.90 0.29
CA HIS A 180 13.76 -23.09 0.94
C HIS A 180 13.26 -21.70 1.37
N VAL A 181 12.00 -21.36 1.07
CA VAL A 181 11.37 -20.13 1.57
C VAL A 181 10.86 -20.37 2.99
N GLU A 182 11.66 -19.92 3.95
CA GLU A 182 11.43 -20.09 5.38
C GLU A 182 10.42 -19.05 5.89
N ILE A 183 10.60 -17.77 5.53
CA ILE A 183 9.88 -16.64 6.11
C ILE A 183 9.01 -15.95 5.06
N LEU A 184 7.73 -15.75 5.38
CA LEU A 184 6.86 -14.84 4.63
C LEU A 184 6.61 -13.57 5.45
N ARG A 185 6.70 -12.41 4.82
CA ARG A 185 6.47 -11.12 5.46
C ARG A 185 5.48 -10.29 4.67
N LEU A 186 4.49 -9.71 5.34
CA LEU A 186 3.55 -8.75 4.77
C LEU A 186 3.86 -7.35 5.27
N HIS A 187 4.13 -6.41 4.37
CA HIS A 187 4.27 -4.99 4.71
C HIS A 187 2.95 -4.28 4.46
N THR A 188 2.26 -3.84 5.52
CA THR A 188 0.91 -3.29 5.41
C THR A 188 0.71 -2.09 6.33
N ARG A 189 -0.17 -1.18 5.91
CA ARG A 189 -0.67 -0.08 6.74
C ARG A 189 -2.12 -0.33 7.18
N ILE A 190 -2.78 -1.35 6.64
CA ILE A 190 -4.22 -1.61 6.81
C ILE A 190 -4.73 -1.48 8.25
N PRO A 191 -4.10 -2.06 9.29
CA PRO A 191 -4.61 -1.93 10.65
C PRO A 191 -4.79 -0.47 11.12
N ALA A 192 -4.00 0.48 10.59
CA ALA A 192 -4.08 1.90 10.93
C ALA A 192 -4.99 2.72 10.03
N VAL A 193 -5.41 2.20 8.86
CA VAL A 193 -6.14 3.00 7.85
C VAL A 193 -7.45 2.37 7.39
N LEU A 194 -7.63 1.08 7.62
CA LEU A 194 -8.82 0.30 7.27
C LEU A 194 -8.93 -0.92 8.21
N PRO A 195 -9.12 -0.71 9.52
CA PRO A 195 -9.12 -1.80 10.50
C PRO A 195 -10.20 -2.86 10.22
N SER A 196 -11.33 -2.47 9.61
CA SER A 196 -12.41 -3.39 9.20
C SER A 196 -11.95 -4.49 8.21
N ARG A 197 -10.79 -4.34 7.55
CA ARG A 197 -10.21 -5.39 6.69
C ARG A 197 -9.63 -6.56 7.50
N VAL A 198 -9.30 -6.34 8.78
CA VAL A 198 -8.77 -7.35 9.70
C VAL A 198 -9.93 -8.18 10.25
N THR A 199 -10.49 -9.04 9.41
CA THR A 199 -11.60 -9.94 9.76
C THR A 199 -11.09 -11.23 10.40
N PRO A 200 -11.93 -11.98 11.13
CA PRO A 200 -11.58 -13.33 11.60
C PRO A 200 -11.13 -14.24 10.47
N ALA A 201 -11.80 -14.19 9.30
CA ALA A 201 -11.42 -14.98 8.14
C ALA A 201 -10.02 -14.65 7.60
N LEU A 202 -9.64 -13.36 7.60
CA LEU A 202 -8.27 -12.96 7.25
C LEU A 202 -7.28 -13.47 8.29
N ALA A 203 -7.59 -13.33 9.58
CA ALA A 203 -6.71 -13.80 10.65
C ALA A 203 -6.47 -15.32 10.57
N GLU A 204 -7.51 -16.11 10.29
CA GLU A 204 -7.37 -17.56 10.05
C GLU A 204 -6.52 -17.86 8.82
N LEU A 205 -6.76 -17.16 7.71
CA LEU A 205 -5.93 -17.30 6.50
C LEU A 205 -4.46 -17.04 6.81
N LEU A 206 -4.13 -15.95 7.52
CA LEU A 206 -2.74 -15.61 7.84
C LEU A 206 -2.10 -16.63 8.80
N ARG A 207 -2.89 -17.26 9.68
CA ARG A 207 -2.44 -18.32 10.59
C ARG A 207 -2.09 -19.61 9.85
N GLU A 208 -2.81 -19.94 8.79
CA GLU A 208 -2.57 -21.15 7.97
C GLU A 208 -1.15 -21.19 7.37
N TYR A 209 -0.54 -20.04 7.11
CA TYR A 209 0.73 -19.93 6.39
C TYR A 209 1.92 -19.54 7.28
N GLN A 210 1.92 -19.89 8.57
CA GLN A 210 3.05 -19.65 9.48
C GLN A 210 4.34 -20.40 9.05
N PRO A 211 5.55 -19.88 9.37
CA PRO A 211 5.85 -18.61 10.06
C PRO A 211 5.66 -17.38 9.15
N LEU A 212 4.68 -16.53 9.48
CA LEU A 212 4.32 -15.33 8.71
C LEU A 212 4.35 -14.12 9.62
N TRP A 213 5.10 -13.10 9.20
CA TRP A 213 5.25 -11.84 9.93
C TRP A 213 4.48 -10.72 9.24
N LEU A 214 3.84 -9.89 10.04
CA LEU A 214 3.19 -8.67 9.57
C LEU A 214 3.99 -7.48 10.08
N ILE A 215 4.53 -6.68 9.16
CA ILE A 215 5.16 -5.40 9.47
C ILE A 215 4.15 -4.31 9.23
N HIS A 216 3.72 -3.69 10.33
CA HIS A 216 2.73 -2.65 10.32
C HIS A 216 3.41 -1.28 10.21
N HIS A 217 2.96 -0.48 9.26
CA HIS A 217 3.42 0.90 9.09
C HIS A 217 2.45 1.87 9.78
N THR A 218 2.88 2.41 10.92
CA THR A 218 2.14 3.40 11.72
C THR A 218 2.89 4.72 11.73
N VAL A 219 2.15 5.81 11.66
CA VAL A 219 2.67 7.16 11.90
C VAL A 219 1.76 7.81 12.93
N HIS A 220 2.37 8.34 14.00
CA HIS A 220 1.73 8.94 15.17
C HIS A 220 0.85 8.00 16.01
#